data_AF-A0A2J7YP74-F1
#
_entry.id   AF-A0A2J7YP74-F1
#
_cell.length_a   1.000
_cell.length_b   1.000
_cell.length_c   1.000
_cell.angle_alpha   90.00
_cell.angle_beta   90.00
_cell.angle_gamma   90.00
#
_symmetry.space_group_name_H-M   'P 1'
#
loop_
_entity.id
_entity.type
_entity.pdbx_description
1 polymer ?
#
loop_
_entity_poly.entity_id
_entity_poly.type
_entity_poly.pdbx_seq_one_letter_code
_entity_poly.pdbx_strand_id
1 'polypeptide(L)'
;MLARNAAATEHLGEDAATGRYGRNIVHQGFTASARRVLGNECADLYARWATAELRSAIGRYPDDERLRGLVAELSATSGDFRRHWAHGEVATERSGVKRLRHPTRGWLTFQSEMLHDTVRDHWIVIYAPAT
;
A
#
# COMPACT_ATOMS: atom_id res chain seq x y z
N MET A 1 1.47 8.65 3.52
CA MET A 1 2.95 8.58 3.50
C MET A 1 3.47 9.93 3.95
N LEU A 2 4.33 9.93 4.97
CA LEU A 2 4.87 11.17 5.56
C LEU A 2 6.14 11.63 4.84
N ALA A 3 7.02 10.69 4.50
CA ALA A 3 8.25 10.93 3.76
C ALA A 3 8.71 9.68 3.02
N ARG A 4 9.59 9.86 2.04
CA ARG A 4 10.37 8.80 1.37
C ARG A 4 11.66 9.39 0.81
N ASN A 5 12.67 8.56 0.56
CA ASN A 5 13.94 9.00 -0.02
C ASN A 5 13.93 8.95 -1.57
N ALA A 6 15.01 9.43 -2.18
CA ALA A 6 15.16 9.45 -3.64
C ALA A 6 15.17 8.04 -4.25
N ALA A 7 15.82 7.07 -3.59
CA ALA A 7 15.85 5.68 -4.05
C ALA A 7 14.45 5.05 -4.11
N ALA A 8 13.64 5.22 -3.06
CA ALA A 8 12.25 4.77 -3.04
C ALA A 8 11.42 5.45 -4.14
N THR A 9 11.72 6.72 -4.45
CA THR A 9 11.04 7.47 -5.51
C THR A 9 11.31 6.91 -6.90
N GLU A 10 12.59 6.63 -7.19
CA GLU A 10 13.02 6.01 -8.44
C GLU A 10 12.34 4.65 -8.67
N HIS A 11 12.26 3.82 -7.62
CA HIS A 11 11.83 2.42 -7.77
C HIS A 11 10.32 2.20 -7.67
N LEU A 12 9.63 2.96 -6.82
CA LEU A 12 8.19 2.82 -6.60
C LEU A 12 7.36 3.75 -7.49
N GLY A 13 8.02 4.65 -8.22
CA GLY A 13 7.37 5.69 -9.03
C GLY A 13 6.82 6.83 -8.18
N GLU A 14 6.37 7.90 -8.83
CA GLU A 14 5.74 9.04 -8.16
C GLU A 14 4.35 8.69 -7.61
N ASP A 15 3.90 9.48 -6.62
CA ASP A 15 2.55 9.42 -6.09
C ASP A 15 1.57 9.83 -7.20
N ALA A 16 1.13 8.85 -7.99
CA ALA A 16 0.37 9.10 -9.20
C ALA A 16 -1.10 9.48 -8.97
N ALA A 17 -1.59 9.32 -7.74
CA ALA A 17 -2.96 9.64 -7.40
C ALA A 17 -3.10 11.12 -7.00
N THR A 18 -4.01 11.82 -7.67
CA THR A 18 -4.46 13.16 -7.29
C THR A 18 -5.59 13.05 -6.25
N GLY A 19 -5.80 14.10 -5.45
CA GLY A 19 -6.90 14.14 -4.47
C GLY A 19 -6.49 13.86 -3.01
N ARG A 20 -7.50 13.80 -2.13
CA ARG A 20 -7.34 13.79 -0.66
C ARG A 20 -6.43 12.68 -0.14
N TYR A 21 -6.46 11.51 -0.80
CA TYR A 21 -5.74 10.31 -0.38
C TYR A 21 -4.58 9.93 -1.31
N GLY A 22 -4.14 10.83 -2.19
CA GLY A 22 -3.11 10.52 -3.20
C GLY A 22 -1.79 9.97 -2.63
N ARG A 23 -1.41 10.44 -1.43
CA ARG A 23 -0.22 9.98 -0.69
C ARG A 23 -0.50 8.83 0.28
N ASN A 24 -1.73 8.34 0.38
CA ASN A 24 -2.09 7.24 1.26
C ASN A 24 -1.66 5.91 0.62
N ILE A 25 -0.84 5.14 1.33
CA ILE A 25 -0.24 3.91 0.84
C ILE A 25 -1.29 2.83 0.50
N VAL A 26 -2.43 2.83 1.21
CA VAL A 26 -3.56 1.96 0.91
C VAL A 26 -4.24 2.38 -0.38
N HIS A 27 -4.55 3.67 -0.52
CA HIS A 27 -5.17 4.22 -1.73
C HIS A 27 -4.32 3.91 -2.97
N GLN A 28 -2.99 4.04 -2.86
CA GLN A 28 -2.06 3.76 -3.95
C GLN A 28 -2.20 2.35 -4.52
N GLY A 29 -2.56 1.36 -3.70
CA GLY A 29 -2.75 -0.03 -4.14
C GLY A 29 -3.88 -0.24 -5.13
N PHE A 30 -4.81 0.72 -5.24
CA PHE A 30 -5.97 0.65 -6.13
C PHE A 30 -5.82 1.54 -7.36
N THR A 31 -4.62 2.05 -7.62
CA THR A 31 -4.35 2.93 -8.76
C THR A 31 -3.85 2.16 -9.99
N ALA A 32 -3.99 2.74 -11.18
CA ALA A 32 -3.38 2.20 -12.40
C ALA A 32 -1.84 2.11 -12.30
N SER A 33 -1.22 3.00 -11.51
CA SER A 33 0.22 3.01 -11.29
C SER A 33 0.69 1.80 -10.47
N ALA A 34 -0.09 1.32 -9.50
CA ALA A 34 0.23 0.08 -8.80
C ALA A 34 0.36 -1.09 -9.77
N ARG A 35 -0.57 -1.24 -10.73
CA ARG A 35 -0.49 -2.28 -11.76
C ARG A 35 0.70 -2.10 -12.71
N ARG A 36 1.09 -0.86 -13.02
CA ARG A 36 2.24 -0.56 -13.87
C ARG A 36 3.57 -0.94 -13.20
N VAL A 37 3.68 -0.65 -11.90
CA VAL A 37 4.88 -0.86 -11.08
C VAL A 37 4.98 -2.28 -10.58
N LEU A 38 3.89 -2.91 -10.14
CA LEU A 38 3.93 -4.25 -9.54
C LEU A 38 3.56 -5.36 -10.54
N GLY A 39 2.95 -5.01 -11.68
CA GLY A 39 2.25 -6.00 -12.51
C GLY A 39 0.92 -6.42 -11.88
N ASN A 40 0.13 -7.21 -12.61
CA ASN A 40 -1.24 -7.53 -12.19
C ASN A 40 -1.29 -8.37 -10.91
N GLU A 41 -0.48 -9.43 -10.83
CA GLU A 41 -0.48 -10.35 -9.68
C GLU A 41 -0.01 -9.67 -8.40
N CYS A 42 1.18 -9.04 -8.42
CA CYS A 42 1.70 -8.36 -7.24
C CYS A 42 0.87 -7.12 -6.88
N ALA A 43 0.20 -6.46 -7.83
CA ALA A 43 -0.75 -5.39 -7.52
C ALA A 43 -2.00 -5.91 -6.79
N ASP A 44 -2.54 -7.08 -7.16
CA ASP A 44 -3.67 -7.67 -6.44
C ASP A 44 -3.28 -8.11 -5.03
N LEU A 45 -2.09 -8.73 -4.86
CA LEU A 45 -1.54 -9.05 -3.54
C LEU A 45 -1.35 -7.80 -2.68
N TYR A 46 -0.84 -6.73 -3.28
CA TYR A 46 -0.68 -5.46 -2.59
C TYR A 46 -2.03 -4.82 -2.22
N ALA A 47 -3.02 -4.87 -3.12
CA ALA A 47 -4.37 -4.39 -2.86
C ALA A 47 -5.04 -5.16 -1.71
N ARG A 48 -4.89 -6.49 -1.68
CA ARG A 48 -5.36 -7.35 -0.59
C ARG A 48 -4.72 -6.96 0.75
N TRP A 49 -3.40 -6.82 0.78
CA TRP A 49 -2.67 -6.34 1.97
C TRP A 49 -3.14 -4.95 2.40
N ALA A 50 -3.29 -4.02 1.45
CA ALA A 50 -3.71 -2.65 1.70
C ALA A 50 -5.13 -2.58 2.31
N THR A 51 -6.06 -3.41 1.83
CA THR A 51 -7.39 -3.58 2.44
C THR A 51 -7.28 -4.09 3.88
N ALA A 52 -6.45 -5.11 4.12
CA ALA A 52 -6.28 -5.70 5.43
C ALA A 52 -5.64 -4.70 6.43
N GLU A 53 -4.70 -3.87 5.99
CA GLU A 53 -4.13 -2.78 6.80
C GLU A 53 -5.16 -1.71 7.12
N LEU A 54 -5.99 -1.30 6.16
CA LEU A 54 -7.03 -0.32 6.42
C LEU A 54 -8.05 -0.83 7.45
N ARG A 55 -8.39 -2.12 7.40
CA ARG A 55 -9.24 -2.75 8.42
C ARG A 55 -8.57 -2.74 9.79
N SER A 56 -7.30 -3.11 9.88
CA SER A 56 -6.52 -3.01 11.12
C SER A 56 -6.48 -1.59 11.67
N ALA A 57 -6.31 -0.59 10.79
CA ALA A 57 -6.27 0.82 11.16
C ALA A 57 -7.62 1.32 11.68
N ILE A 58 -8.74 0.94 11.05
CA ILE A 58 -10.09 1.24 11.55
C ILE A 58 -10.33 0.60 12.92
N GLY A 59 -9.85 -0.63 13.14
CA GLY A 59 -9.95 -1.27 14.46
C GLY A 59 -9.17 -0.53 15.55
N ARG A 60 -8.00 0.04 15.21
CA ARG A 60 -7.16 0.80 16.15
C ARG A 60 -7.65 2.24 16.37
N TYR A 61 -8.22 2.85 15.33
CA TYR A 61 -8.69 4.24 15.31
C TYR A 61 -10.15 4.28 14.87
N PRO A 62 -11.08 3.75 15.69
CA PRO A 62 -12.47 3.60 15.28
C PRO A 62 -13.14 4.93 14.94
N ASP A 63 -12.71 6.03 15.56
CA ASP A 63 -13.29 7.37 15.41
C ASP A 63 -12.66 8.25 14.33
N ASP A 64 -11.66 7.75 13.60
CA ASP A 64 -11.00 8.52 12.55
C ASP A 64 -11.89 8.64 11.30
N GLU A 65 -12.49 9.81 11.12
CA GLU A 65 -13.32 10.14 9.94
C GLU A 65 -12.55 10.11 8.62
N ARG A 66 -11.23 10.35 8.62
CA ARG A 66 -10.42 10.28 7.39
C ARG A 66 -10.29 8.82 6.94
N LEU A 67 -10.13 7.88 7.87
CA LEU A 67 -10.10 6.45 7.55
C LEU A 67 -11.47 5.96 7.06
N ARG A 68 -12.56 6.33 7.73
CA ARG A 68 -13.93 6.00 7.26
C ARG A 68 -14.20 6.57 5.87
N GLY A 69 -13.77 7.81 5.62
CA GLY A 69 -13.88 8.43 4.29
C GLY A 69 -13.08 7.68 3.22
N LEU A 70 -11.90 7.14 3.54
CA LEU A 70 -11.11 6.35 2.61
C LEU A 70 -11.79 5.02 2.26
N VAL A 71 -12.41 4.35 3.24
CA VAL A 71 -13.23 3.15 3.00
C VAL A 71 -14.39 3.47 2.05
N ALA A 72 -15.09 4.59 2.28
CA ALA A 72 -16.21 5.00 1.44
C ALA A 72 -15.78 5.29 -0.02
N GLU A 73 -14.69 6.05 -0.20
CA GLU A 73 -14.14 6.37 -1.52
C GLU A 73 -13.72 5.10 -2.28
N LEU A 74 -12.93 4.22 -1.66
CA LEU A 74 -12.47 2.99 -2.30
C LEU A 74 -13.62 2.01 -2.57
N SER A 75 -14.62 1.95 -1.69
CA SER A 75 -15.84 1.16 -1.91
C SER A 75 -16.63 1.63 -3.13
N ALA A 76 -16.72 2.95 -3.34
CA ALA A 76 -17.41 3.51 -4.50
C ALA A 76 -16.63 3.28 -5.80
N THR A 77 -15.31 3.45 -5.77
CA THR A 77 -14.47 3.56 -6.98
C THR A 77 -13.78 2.27 -7.41
N SER A 78 -13.61 1.29 -6.52
CA SER A 78 -12.79 0.10 -6.80
C SER A 78 -13.53 -1.21 -6.54
N GLY A 79 -13.77 -1.97 -7.62
CA GLY A 79 -14.31 -3.33 -7.53
C GLY A 79 -13.35 -4.30 -6.82
N ASP A 80 -12.04 -4.14 -7.02
CA ASP A 80 -11.03 -4.94 -6.32
C ASP A 80 -11.06 -4.67 -4.81
N PHE A 81 -11.21 -3.40 -4.40
CA PHE A 81 -11.36 -3.07 -2.98
C PHE A 81 -12.60 -3.72 -2.38
N ARG A 82 -13.76 -3.62 -3.05
CA ARG A 82 -15.00 -4.25 -2.57
C ARG A 82 -14.84 -5.77 -2.39
N ARG A 83 -14.17 -6.44 -3.34
CA ARG A 83 -13.88 -7.88 -3.26
C ARG A 83 -13.04 -8.21 -2.03
N HIS A 84 -11.92 -7.54 -1.83
CA HIS A 84 -11.03 -7.79 -0.70
C HIS A 84 -11.67 -7.39 0.63
N TRP A 85 -12.43 -6.30 0.67
CA TRP A 85 -13.12 -5.84 1.86
C TRP A 85 -14.20 -6.84 2.32
N ALA A 86 -14.91 -7.47 1.39
CA ALA A 86 -15.88 -8.51 1.71
C ALA A 86 -15.23 -9.78 2.32
N HIS A 87 -13.98 -10.11 1.95
CA HIS A 87 -13.26 -11.25 2.54
C HIS A 87 -12.91 -11.03 4.02
N GLY A 88 -12.81 -9.78 4.46
CA GLY A 88 -12.75 -9.47 5.88
C GLY A 88 -11.39 -9.62 6.54
N GLU A 89 -10.33 -9.78 5.76
CA GLU A 89 -8.97 -10.00 6.28
C GLU A 89 -8.46 -8.80 7.08
N VAL A 90 -7.70 -9.12 8.14
CA VAL A 90 -7.01 -8.15 9.01
C VAL A 90 -5.53 -8.42 8.89
N ALA A 91 -4.72 -7.38 8.74
CA ALA A 91 -3.31 -7.58 8.44
C ALA A 91 -2.53 -8.14 9.64
N THR A 92 -1.99 -9.36 9.45
CA THR A 92 -1.18 -10.11 10.40
C THR A 92 0.31 -10.05 10.09
N GLU A 93 0.68 -10.00 8.81
CA GLU A 93 2.06 -9.94 8.33
C GLU A 93 2.26 -8.71 7.43
N ARG A 94 3.28 -7.90 7.74
CA ARG A 94 3.57 -6.61 7.09
C ARG A 94 4.87 -6.61 6.29
N SER A 95 5.72 -7.59 6.55
CA SER A 95 6.99 -7.81 5.86
C SER A 95 6.80 -8.88 4.79
N GLY A 96 7.69 -8.90 3.78
CA GLY A 96 7.66 -9.93 2.76
C GLY A 96 8.31 -9.52 1.45
N VAL A 97 8.27 -10.43 0.48
CA VAL A 97 8.87 -10.21 -0.84
C VAL A 97 7.97 -9.33 -1.70
N LYS A 98 8.54 -8.25 -2.23
CA LYS A 98 7.89 -7.35 -3.20
C LYS A 98 8.64 -7.39 -4.51
N ARG A 99 7.92 -7.71 -5.58
CA ARG A 99 8.43 -7.68 -6.94
C ARG A 99 7.87 -6.45 -7.67
N LEU A 100 8.76 -5.67 -8.27
CA LEU A 100 8.42 -4.44 -8.99
C LEU A 100 9.09 -4.42 -10.36
N ARG A 101 8.49 -3.70 -11.30
CA ARG A 101 8.92 -3.54 -12.68
C ARG A 101 9.51 -2.15 -12.86
N HIS A 102 10.83 -2.08 -12.86
CA HIS A 102 11.57 -0.88 -13.19
C HIS A 102 11.52 -0.61 -14.70
N PRO A 103 11.28 0.64 -15.14
CA PRO A 103 11.13 0.99 -16.56
C PRO A 103 12.32 0.56 -17.43
N THR A 104 13.55 0.65 -16.91
CA THR A 104 14.78 0.35 -17.66
C THR A 104 15.53 -0.89 -17.16
N ARG A 105 15.23 -1.38 -15.94
CA ARG A 105 15.94 -2.52 -15.31
C ARG A 105 15.09 -3.79 -15.27
N GLY A 106 13.85 -3.73 -15.76
CA GLY A 106 12.94 -4.87 -15.75
C GLY A 106 12.47 -5.21 -14.33
N TRP A 107 12.29 -6.50 -14.05
CA TRP A 107 11.80 -6.96 -12.75
C TRP A 107 12.90 -6.91 -11.68
N LEU A 108 12.60 -6.25 -10.57
CA LEU A 108 13.42 -6.18 -9.37
C LEU A 108 12.64 -6.81 -8.21
N THR A 109 13.36 -7.50 -7.33
CA THR A 109 12.77 -8.18 -6.17
C THR A 109 13.42 -7.64 -4.90
N PHE A 110 12.59 -7.30 -3.93
CA PHE A 110 13.01 -6.75 -2.65
C PHE A 110 12.40 -7.55 -1.50
N GLN A 111 13.18 -7.80 -0.47
CA GLN A 111 12.66 -8.06 0.87
C GLN A 111 12.17 -6.73 1.44
N SER A 112 10.93 -6.69 1.89
CA SER A 112 10.32 -5.52 2.52
C SER A 112 10.09 -5.79 3.99
N GLU A 113 10.49 -4.83 4.84
CA GLU A 113 10.29 -4.89 6.28
C GLU A 113 9.53 -3.65 6.75
N MET A 114 8.52 -3.84 7.59
CA MET A 114 7.78 -2.73 8.20
C MET A 114 8.07 -2.65 9.70
N LEU A 115 8.61 -1.52 10.14
CA LEU A 115 8.95 -1.22 11.53
C LEU A 115 8.03 -0.15 12.08
N HIS A 116 7.51 -0.33 13.30
CA HIS A 116 6.59 0.59 13.96
C HIS A 116 7.28 1.32 15.12
N ASP A 117 7.35 2.65 15.04
CA ASP A 117 7.58 3.50 16.21
C ASP A 117 6.24 3.68 16.92
N THR A 118 6.04 2.94 18.01
CA THR A 118 4.78 2.96 18.78
C THR A 118 4.56 4.26 19.55
N VAL A 119 5.61 5.05 19.78
CA VAL A 119 5.51 6.34 20.50
C VAL A 119 4.97 7.42 19.58
N ARG A 120 5.41 7.43 18.32
CA ARG A 120 4.97 8.41 17.31
C ARG A 120 3.87 7.88 16.39
N ASP A 121 3.52 6.60 16.53
CA ASP A 121 2.67 5.87 15.61
C ASP A 121 3.12 5.98 14.14
N HIS A 122 4.43 5.92 13.91
CA HIS A 122 5.02 6.00 12.59
C HIS A 122 5.47 4.63 12.10
N TRP A 123 5.24 4.37 10.82
CA TRP A 123 5.72 3.17 10.16
C TRP A 123 6.86 3.50 9.20
N ILE A 124 7.94 2.74 9.28
CA ILE A 124 9.07 2.78 8.36
C ILE A 124 9.01 1.51 7.51
N VAL A 125 9.08 1.66 6.19
CA VAL A 125 9.20 0.54 5.26
C VAL A 125 10.61 0.53 4.69
N ILE A 126 11.32 -0.57 4.92
CA ILE A 126 12.67 -0.81 4.39
C ILE A 126 12.55 -1.78 3.23
N TYR A 127 13.35 -1.55 2.18
CA TYR A 127 13.46 -2.43 1.02
C TYR A 127 14.92 -2.82 0.85
N ALA A 128 15.23 -4.10 1.01
CA ALA A 128 16.54 -4.68 0.73
C ALA A 128 16.45 -5.56 -0.52
N PRO A 129 17.46 -5.61 -1.40
CA PRO A 129 17.47 -6.56 -2.51
C PRO A 129 17.23 -7.99 -2.01
N ALA A 130 16.33 -8.73 -2.65
CA ALA A 130 16.21 -10.15 -2.39
C ALA A 130 17.39 -10.86 -3.07
N THR A 131 18.24 -11.52 -2.28
CA THR A 131 19.33 -12.39 -2.75
C THR A 131 18.81 -13.57 -3.54
#